data_AF-A0A2S2PE76-F1
#
_entry.id   AF-A0A2S2PE76-F1
#
_cell.length_a   1.000
_cell.length_b   1.000
_cell.length_c   1.000
_cell.angle_alpha   90.00
_cell.angle_beta   90.00
_cell.angle_gamma   90.00
#
_symmetry.space_group_name_H-M   'P 1'
#
loop_
_entity.id
_entity.type
_entity.pdbx_description
1 polymer ?
#
loop_
_entity_poly.entity_id
_entity_poly.type
_entity_poly.pdbx_seq_one_letter_code
_entity_poly.pdbx_strand_id
1 'polypeptide(L)'
;MKEVPENRQKTLRNSEKVDYFDPFLERNLEHPTTNGETLTHLLKASLGTGILAMPLAFQCSGLITGVFATVFVSFVCTYCSYSLVKCAHTLYRRTRVTSMSYADVAEVAFANGPKWSRNLSSVTRQYVLWLLFITYFGTCSVYTVIIASNFDQLFTYHMGYELNLRSFIAMLLIPLILLSYVPNLKYLAPVSMVANLLMATGLGITFYYTLCDVPNISERPAMGSFETFPTFFCLTVFAMEAIGVVNLRY
;
A
#
# COMPACT_ATOMS: atom_id res chain seq x y z
N MET A 1 -28.00 -11.35 54.60
CA MET A 1 -27.27 -11.40 53.32
C MET A 1 -27.94 -12.49 52.47
N LYS A 2 -28.96 -12.13 51.68
CA LYS A 2 -29.75 -13.14 50.92
C LYS A 2 -28.94 -13.55 49.69
N GLU A 3 -28.58 -14.82 49.62
CA GLU A 3 -27.92 -15.43 48.46
C GLU A 3 -28.75 -15.19 47.20
N VAL A 4 -28.11 -14.59 46.19
CA VAL A 4 -28.69 -14.43 44.87
C VAL A 4 -28.72 -15.82 44.21
N PRO A 5 -29.87 -16.31 43.73
CA PRO A 5 -29.97 -17.67 43.23
C PRO A 5 -29.02 -17.90 42.04
N GLU A 6 -28.30 -19.02 42.05
CA GLU A 6 -27.29 -19.42 41.04
C GLU A 6 -27.85 -19.40 39.60
N ASN A 7 -29.16 -19.63 39.44
CA ASN A 7 -29.84 -19.50 38.15
C ASN A 7 -29.88 -18.06 37.63
N ARG A 8 -29.99 -17.05 38.51
CA ARG A 8 -29.93 -15.63 38.11
C ARG A 8 -28.50 -15.23 37.73
N GLN A 9 -27.48 -15.81 38.36
CA GLN A 9 -26.08 -15.65 37.93
C GLN A 9 -25.79 -16.37 36.60
N LYS A 10 -26.39 -17.55 36.34
CA LYS A 10 -26.31 -18.22 35.01
C LYS A 10 -27.09 -17.45 33.93
N THR A 11 -28.24 -16.85 34.26
CA THR A 11 -28.98 -15.98 33.33
C THR A 11 -28.23 -14.68 33.09
N LEU A 12 -27.56 -14.08 34.09
CA LEU A 12 -26.69 -12.91 33.91
C LEU A 12 -25.42 -13.26 33.11
N ARG A 13 -24.79 -14.42 33.37
CA ARG A 13 -23.61 -14.92 32.66
C ARG A 13 -23.92 -15.39 31.22
N ASN A 14 -25.15 -15.83 30.94
CA ASN A 14 -25.65 -16.04 29.58
C ASN A 14 -26.18 -14.76 28.92
N SER A 15 -26.58 -13.76 29.71
CA SER A 15 -26.99 -12.44 29.19
C SER A 15 -25.78 -11.54 28.89
N GLU A 16 -24.59 -11.82 29.45
CA GLU A 16 -23.32 -11.22 29.01
C GLU A 16 -22.74 -11.90 27.76
N LYS A 17 -23.23 -13.10 27.41
CA LYS A 17 -23.02 -13.74 26.10
C LYS A 17 -24.05 -13.29 25.05
N VAL A 18 -24.71 -12.16 25.27
CA VAL A 18 -25.52 -11.49 24.25
C VAL A 18 -24.55 -10.78 23.29
N ASP A 19 -24.34 -11.40 22.13
CA ASP A 19 -23.84 -10.79 20.89
C ASP A 19 -22.42 -10.17 20.90
N TYR A 20 -21.41 -10.87 21.42
CA TYR A 20 -20.03 -10.58 20.99
C TYR A 20 -19.80 -11.18 19.60
N PHE A 21 -20.22 -10.46 18.55
CA PHE A 21 -19.86 -10.78 17.16
C PHE A 21 -18.37 -10.45 16.98
N ASP A 22 -17.55 -11.50 16.91
CA ASP A 22 -16.15 -11.37 16.53
C ASP A 22 -16.01 -11.61 15.03
N PRO A 23 -15.84 -10.57 14.21
CA PRO A 23 -15.76 -10.70 12.75
C PRO A 23 -14.60 -11.59 12.30
N PHE A 24 -13.59 -11.82 13.14
CA PHE A 24 -12.44 -12.67 12.83
C PHE A 24 -12.72 -14.16 13.08
N LEU A 25 -13.59 -14.50 14.05
CA LEU A 25 -13.91 -15.89 14.38
C LEU A 25 -15.00 -16.47 13.47
N GLU A 26 -15.91 -15.64 12.99
CA GLU A 26 -16.99 -16.05 12.08
C GLU A 26 -16.56 -16.09 10.61
N ARG A 27 -15.30 -15.75 10.32
CA ARG A 27 -14.75 -15.72 8.97
C ARG A 27 -14.30 -17.13 8.56
N ASN A 28 -15.08 -17.79 7.70
CA ASN A 28 -14.66 -19.03 7.05
C ASN A 28 -13.62 -18.72 5.97
N LEU A 29 -12.34 -18.98 6.28
CA LEU A 29 -11.24 -18.90 5.34
C LEU A 29 -10.80 -20.29 4.92
N GLU A 30 -10.70 -20.53 3.61
CA GLU A 30 -10.23 -21.79 3.04
C GLU A 30 -8.75 -22.07 3.41
N HIS A 31 -7.96 -21.00 3.63
CA HIS A 31 -6.57 -21.06 4.11
C HIS A 31 -6.30 -19.92 5.11
N PRO A 32 -6.40 -20.15 6.43
CA PRO A 32 -6.02 -19.15 7.43
C PRO A 32 -4.50 -18.94 7.42
N THR A 33 -4.06 -17.68 7.36
CA THR A 33 -2.64 -17.32 7.43
C THR A 33 -2.23 -17.01 8.87
N THR A 34 -1.08 -17.52 9.30
CA THR A 34 -0.49 -17.22 10.61
C THR A 34 0.05 -15.80 10.64
N ASN A 35 0.08 -15.12 11.80
CA ASN A 35 0.62 -13.75 11.95
C ASN A 35 2.00 -13.53 11.30
N GLY A 36 2.89 -14.52 11.34
CA GLY A 36 4.21 -14.46 10.69
C GLY A 36 4.14 -14.59 9.16
N GLU A 37 3.23 -15.42 8.65
CA GLU A 37 2.94 -15.52 7.21
C GLU A 37 2.30 -14.22 6.72
N THR A 38 1.34 -13.67 7.47
CA THR A 38 0.76 -12.35 7.21
C THR A 38 1.84 -11.27 7.21
N LEU A 39 2.75 -11.24 8.19
CA LEU A 39 3.87 -10.31 8.20
C LEU A 39 4.78 -10.48 6.97
N THR A 40 5.09 -11.72 6.58
CA THR A 40 5.91 -12.01 5.40
C THR A 40 5.21 -11.57 4.12
N HIS A 41 3.90 -11.80 4.00
CA HIS A 41 3.08 -11.31 2.90
C HIS A 41 3.00 -9.78 2.87
N LEU A 42 2.88 -9.14 4.04
CA LEU A 42 2.88 -7.69 4.19
C LEU A 42 4.23 -7.09 3.80
N LEU A 43 5.35 -7.68 4.24
CA LEU A 43 6.69 -7.26 3.86
C LEU A 43 6.90 -7.45 2.35
N LYS A 44 6.44 -8.58 1.80
CA LYS A 44 6.47 -8.85 0.35
C LYS A 44 5.67 -7.84 -0.45
N ALA A 45 4.52 -7.39 0.07
CA ALA A 45 3.69 -6.37 -0.55
C ALA A 45 4.28 -4.96 -0.37
N SER A 46 4.92 -4.70 0.77
CA SER A 46 5.47 -3.40 1.17
C SER A 46 6.76 -3.04 0.43
N LEU A 47 7.62 -4.03 0.17
CA LEU A 47 8.85 -3.87 -0.60
C LEU A 47 8.54 -3.94 -2.10
N GLY A 48 7.81 -2.93 -2.59
CA GLY A 48 7.52 -2.74 -4.01
C GLY A 48 8.64 -1.99 -4.75
N THR A 49 8.49 -1.82 -6.07
CA THR A 49 9.50 -1.10 -6.88
C THR A 49 9.57 0.40 -6.59
N GLY A 50 8.62 0.94 -5.80
CA GLY A 50 8.66 2.34 -5.35
C GLY A 50 9.94 2.70 -4.61
N ILE A 51 10.63 1.73 -3.98
CA ILE A 51 11.94 1.96 -3.36
C ILE A 51 13.02 2.36 -4.38
N LEU A 52 12.92 1.92 -5.64
CA LEU A 52 13.84 2.29 -6.72
C LEU A 52 13.67 3.75 -7.17
N ALA A 53 12.49 4.34 -6.93
CA ALA A 53 12.24 5.75 -7.21
C ALA A 53 12.66 6.67 -6.05
N MET A 54 12.96 6.10 -4.87
CA MET A 54 13.32 6.86 -3.69
C MET A 54 14.61 7.67 -3.86
N PRO A 55 15.70 7.15 -4.47
CA PRO A 55 16.91 7.95 -4.73
C PRO A 55 16.63 9.21 -5.56
N LEU A 56 15.77 9.10 -6.58
CA LEU A 56 15.32 10.23 -7.40
C LEU A 56 14.52 11.24 -6.57
N ALA A 57 13.67 10.76 -5.66
CA ALA A 57 12.94 11.62 -4.72
C ALA A 57 13.93 12.46 -3.88
N PHE A 58 14.92 11.81 -3.25
CA PHE A 58 15.93 12.51 -2.44
C PHE A 58 16.80 13.47 -3.26
N GLN A 59 17.05 13.17 -4.54
CA GLN A 59 17.72 14.10 -5.45
C GLN A 59 16.89 15.37 -5.68
N CYS A 60 15.57 15.25 -5.79
CA CYS A 60 14.65 16.39 -5.96
C CYS A 60 14.47 17.25 -4.69
N SER A 61 14.56 16.64 -3.51
CA SER A 61 14.26 17.29 -2.23
C SER A 61 15.50 17.80 -1.49
N GLY A 62 16.67 17.19 -1.71
CA GLY A 62 17.84 17.35 -0.85
C GLY A 62 17.83 16.35 0.30
N LEU A 63 19.01 16.07 0.87
CA LEU A 63 19.17 14.98 1.85
C LEU A 63 18.46 15.27 3.18
N ILE A 64 18.67 16.45 3.76
CA ILE A 64 18.15 16.78 5.11
C ILE A 64 16.65 16.98 5.05
N THR A 65 16.20 17.84 4.14
CA THR A 65 14.78 18.11 3.85
C THR A 65 14.04 16.84 3.45
N GLY A 66 14.66 15.98 2.64
CA GLY A 66 14.13 14.66 2.29
C GLY A 66 13.85 13.80 3.51
N VAL A 67 14.84 13.61 4.40
CA VAL A 67 14.66 12.76 5.59
C VAL A 67 13.52 13.26 6.47
N PHE A 68 13.49 14.55 6.79
CA PHE A 68 12.43 15.12 7.63
C PHE A 68 11.05 15.02 6.97
N ALA A 69 10.95 15.33 5.67
CA ALA A 69 9.69 15.26 4.96
C ALA A 69 9.21 13.81 4.78
N THR A 70 10.10 12.85 4.52
CA THR A 70 9.77 11.42 4.46
C THR A 70 9.24 10.92 5.80
N VAL A 71 9.85 11.29 6.94
CA VAL A 71 9.35 10.94 8.28
C VAL A 71 7.98 11.56 8.55
N PHE A 72 7.77 12.81 8.14
CA PHE A 72 6.48 13.47 8.30
C PHE A 72 5.38 12.79 7.45
N VAL A 73 5.67 12.53 6.18
CA VAL A 73 4.75 11.83 5.27
C VAL A 73 4.42 10.44 5.78
N SER A 74 5.41 9.67 6.25
CA SER A 74 5.18 8.34 6.79
C SER A 74 4.29 8.36 8.03
N PHE A 75 4.48 9.33 8.93
CA PHE A 75 3.61 9.51 10.09
C PHE A 75 2.16 9.81 9.68
N VAL A 76 1.96 10.74 8.75
CA VAL A 76 0.62 11.11 8.24
C VAL A 76 -0.06 9.92 7.54
N CYS A 77 0.65 9.22 6.67
CA CYS A 77 0.15 8.02 5.99
C CYS A 77 -0.23 6.92 7.00
N THR A 78 0.64 6.64 7.97
CA THR A 78 0.38 5.64 9.02
C THR A 78 -0.85 6.01 9.85
N TYR A 79 -0.98 7.29 10.24
CA TYR A 79 -2.14 7.78 10.99
C TYR A 79 -3.45 7.65 10.18
N CYS A 80 -3.40 7.94 8.88
CA CYS A 80 -4.53 7.78 7.97
C CYS A 80 -4.96 6.30 7.88
N SER A 81 -4.03 5.39 7.62
CA SER A 81 -4.30 3.95 7.55
C SER A 81 -4.84 3.41 8.87
N TYR A 82 -4.24 3.79 10.01
CA TYR A 82 -4.72 3.39 11.33
C TYR A 82 -6.15 3.86 11.59
N SER A 83 -6.47 5.12 11.27
CA SER A 83 -7.81 5.67 11.43
C SER A 83 -8.83 4.93 10.56
N LEU A 84 -8.48 4.62 9.31
CA LEU A 84 -9.32 3.85 8.39
C LEU A 84 -9.60 2.45 8.93
N VAL A 85 -8.56 1.72 9.34
CA VAL A 85 -8.70 0.35 9.90
C VAL A 85 -9.57 0.35 11.16
N LYS A 86 -9.36 1.33 12.06
CA LYS A 86 -10.18 1.46 13.28
C LYS A 86 -11.65 1.72 12.96
N CYS A 87 -11.93 2.59 12.00
CA CYS A 87 -13.29 2.85 11.52
C CYS A 87 -13.92 1.60 10.91
N ALA A 88 -13.22 0.91 10.02
CA ALA A 88 -13.69 -0.31 9.39
C ALA A 88 -13.99 -1.43 10.41
N HIS A 89 -13.09 -1.65 11.37
CA HIS A 89 -13.29 -2.63 12.43
C HIS A 89 -14.49 -2.31 13.33
N THR A 90 -14.68 -1.02 13.65
CA THR A 90 -15.88 -0.58 14.39
C THR A 90 -17.15 -0.86 13.59
N LEU A 91 -17.09 -0.70 12.27
CA LEU A 91 -18.22 -0.91 11.37
C LEU A 91 -18.56 -2.40 11.23
N TYR A 92 -17.58 -3.27 11.11
CA TYR A 92 -17.77 -4.73 11.11
C TYR A 92 -18.58 -5.22 12.29
N ARG A 93 -18.24 -4.73 13.48
CA ARG A 93 -18.98 -5.07 14.71
C ARG A 93 -20.41 -4.55 14.71
N ARG A 94 -20.63 -3.34 14.16
CA ARG A 94 -21.96 -2.72 14.14
C ARG A 94 -22.90 -3.30 13.10
N THR A 95 -22.41 -3.66 11.92
CA THR A 95 -23.24 -4.19 10.83
C THR A 95 -23.24 -5.71 10.75
N ARG A 96 -22.47 -6.39 11.62
CA ARG A 96 -22.32 -7.86 11.65
C ARG A 96 -21.96 -8.46 10.30
N VAL A 97 -20.99 -7.85 9.61
CA VAL A 97 -20.44 -8.40 8.37
C VAL A 97 -18.97 -8.74 8.57
N THR A 98 -18.54 -9.83 7.93
CA THR A 98 -17.19 -10.39 8.08
C THR A 98 -16.16 -9.81 7.10
N SER A 99 -16.61 -9.08 6.06
CA SER A 99 -15.72 -8.35 5.15
C SER A 99 -16.44 -7.18 4.45
N MET A 100 -15.68 -6.13 4.15
CA MET A 100 -16.11 -4.95 3.38
C MET A 100 -14.95 -4.52 2.48
N SER A 101 -15.25 -4.05 1.27
CA SER A 101 -14.27 -3.31 0.47
C SER A 101 -14.10 -1.88 0.98
N TYR A 102 -13.04 -1.20 0.56
CA TYR A 102 -12.82 0.22 0.88
C TYR A 102 -14.02 1.11 0.55
N ALA A 103 -14.67 0.88 -0.59
CA ALA A 103 -15.87 1.61 -0.99
C ALA A 103 -17.07 1.27 -0.11
N ASP A 104 -17.24 0.01 0.29
CA ASP A 104 -18.31 -0.43 1.19
C ASP A 104 -18.13 0.20 2.60
N VAL A 105 -16.90 0.25 3.12
CA VAL A 105 -16.61 0.88 4.41
C VAL A 105 -17.01 2.36 4.40
N ALA A 106 -16.68 3.08 3.32
CA ALA A 106 -17.02 4.49 3.19
C ALA A 106 -18.54 4.71 3.07
N GLU A 107 -19.23 3.91 2.26
CA GLU A 107 -20.68 3.97 2.10
C GLU A 107 -21.40 3.72 3.43
N VAL A 108 -21.03 2.64 4.12
CA VAL A 108 -21.68 2.23 5.36
C VAL A 108 -21.34 3.19 6.50
N ALA A 109 -20.14 3.80 6.51
CA ALA A 109 -19.79 4.84 7.47
C ALA A 109 -20.67 6.08 7.31
N PHE A 110 -20.91 6.53 6.06
CA PHE A 110 -21.78 7.67 5.77
C PHE A 110 -23.26 7.35 6.03
N ALA A 111 -23.70 6.12 5.74
CA ALA A 111 -25.06 5.67 6.02
C ALA A 111 -25.38 5.63 7.52
N ASN A 112 -24.41 5.28 8.36
CA ASN A 112 -24.52 5.29 9.82
C ASN A 112 -24.23 6.68 10.44
N GLY A 113 -23.86 7.65 9.61
CA GLY A 113 -23.54 9.01 10.01
C GLY A 113 -24.75 9.87 10.40
N PRO A 114 -24.52 11.15 10.71
CA PRO A 114 -25.57 12.14 10.97
C PRO A 114 -26.49 12.36 9.73
N LYS A 115 -27.73 12.84 9.92
CA LYS A 115 -28.80 12.84 8.89
C LYS A 115 -28.38 13.40 7.51
N TRP A 116 -27.64 14.51 7.48
CA TRP A 116 -27.05 15.11 6.27
C TRP A 116 -26.07 14.19 5.52
N SER A 117 -25.27 13.39 6.22
CA SER A 117 -24.29 12.47 5.65
C SER A 117 -24.92 11.23 5.03
N ARG A 118 -26.11 10.82 5.50
CA ARG A 118 -26.78 9.58 5.06
C ARG A 118 -27.22 9.64 3.60
N ASN A 119 -27.68 10.81 3.15
CA ASN A 119 -28.10 11.01 1.77
C ASN A 119 -26.94 10.91 0.78
N LEU A 120 -25.69 11.06 1.24
CA LEU A 120 -24.49 11.00 0.41
C LEU A 120 -23.86 9.60 0.36
N SER A 121 -24.36 8.61 1.10
CA SER A 121 -23.70 7.30 1.25
C SER A 121 -23.37 6.62 -0.09
N SER A 122 -24.33 6.59 -1.01
CA SER A 122 -24.17 5.98 -2.34
C SER A 122 -23.20 6.78 -3.23
N VAL A 123 -23.18 8.11 -3.09
CA VAL A 123 -22.24 8.97 -3.83
C VAL A 123 -20.81 8.77 -3.31
N THR A 124 -20.63 8.64 -1.99
CA THR A 124 -19.33 8.36 -1.37
C THR A 124 -18.74 7.06 -1.90
N ARG A 125 -19.56 6.01 -2.07
CA ARG A 125 -19.13 4.75 -2.70
C ARG A 125 -18.49 5.00 -4.06
N GLN A 126 -19.24 5.67 -4.94
CA GLN A 126 -18.80 5.91 -6.32
C GLN A 126 -17.55 6.80 -6.36
N TYR A 127 -17.47 7.79 -5.47
CA TYR A 127 -16.30 8.64 -5.33
C TYR A 127 -15.05 7.85 -4.92
N VAL A 128 -15.15 6.96 -3.93
CA VAL A 128 -14.03 6.10 -3.51
C VAL A 128 -13.60 5.16 -4.64
N LEU A 129 -14.55 4.58 -5.37
CA LEU A 129 -14.21 3.73 -6.53
C LEU A 129 -13.48 4.52 -7.64
N TRP A 130 -13.91 5.75 -7.94
CA TRP A 130 -13.22 6.61 -8.90
C TRP A 130 -11.81 6.99 -8.43
N LEU A 131 -11.65 7.33 -7.14
CA LEU A 131 -10.33 7.62 -6.57
C LEU A 131 -9.41 6.39 -6.66
N LEU A 132 -9.89 5.21 -6.25
CA LEU A 132 -9.13 3.97 -6.37
C LEU A 132 -8.73 3.67 -7.81
N PHE A 133 -9.64 3.88 -8.77
CA PHE A 133 -9.34 3.70 -10.18
C PHE A 133 -8.22 4.64 -10.65
N ILE A 134 -8.30 5.94 -10.32
CA ILE A 134 -7.27 6.93 -10.66
C ILE A 134 -5.92 6.55 -10.02
N THR A 135 -5.92 6.16 -8.75
CA THR A 135 -4.71 5.73 -8.04
C THR A 135 -4.08 4.50 -8.69
N TYR A 136 -4.85 3.44 -8.95
CA TYR A 136 -4.32 2.24 -9.60
C TYR A 136 -3.82 2.52 -11.03
N PHE A 137 -4.54 3.33 -11.79
CA PHE A 137 -4.11 3.74 -13.13
C PHE A 137 -2.81 4.55 -13.10
N GLY A 138 -2.70 5.51 -12.17
CA GLY A 138 -1.49 6.29 -11.94
C GLY A 138 -0.31 5.41 -11.54
N THR A 139 -0.53 4.48 -10.61
CA THR A 139 0.45 3.49 -10.17
C THR A 139 0.96 2.65 -11.35
N CYS A 140 0.07 2.07 -12.17
CA CYS A 140 0.48 1.32 -13.38
C CYS A 140 1.31 2.17 -14.35
N SER A 141 0.97 3.44 -14.51
CA SER A 141 1.69 4.37 -15.38
C SER A 141 3.11 4.64 -14.84
N VAL A 142 3.25 4.95 -13.55
CA VAL A 142 4.55 5.19 -12.91
C VAL A 142 5.42 3.93 -12.95
N TYR A 143 4.86 2.75 -12.65
CA TYR A 143 5.57 1.47 -12.78
C TYR A 143 6.14 1.28 -14.19
N THR A 144 5.35 1.54 -15.22
CA THR A 144 5.77 1.40 -16.63
C THR A 144 6.93 2.36 -16.95
N VAL A 145 6.86 3.62 -16.50
CA VAL A 145 7.90 4.63 -16.73
C VAL A 145 9.20 4.26 -16.01
N ILE A 146 9.12 3.80 -14.76
CA ILE A 146 10.29 3.35 -13.99
C ILE A 146 10.96 2.18 -14.72
N ILE A 147 10.20 1.17 -15.12
CA ILE A 147 10.75 0.00 -15.82
C ILE A 147 11.40 0.43 -17.14
N ALA A 148 10.71 1.25 -17.94
CA ALA A 148 11.23 1.75 -19.21
C ALA A 148 12.54 2.54 -19.03
N SER A 149 12.64 3.37 -17.99
CA SER A 149 13.85 4.15 -17.69
C SER A 149 15.04 3.27 -17.28
N ASN A 150 14.78 2.18 -16.55
CA ASN A 150 15.83 1.21 -16.20
C ASN A 150 16.32 0.44 -17.44
N PHE A 151 15.40 0.04 -18.33
CA PHE A 151 15.77 -0.64 -19.58
C PHE A 151 16.55 0.27 -20.53
N ASP A 152 16.17 1.54 -20.62
CA ASP A 152 16.87 2.55 -21.42
C ASP A 152 18.34 2.65 -21.00
N GLN A 153 18.61 2.84 -19.70
CA GLN A 153 19.97 2.90 -19.15
C GLN A 153 20.78 1.63 -19.44
N LEU A 154 20.16 0.45 -19.29
CA LEU A 154 20.80 -0.84 -19.58
C LEU A 154 21.15 -0.98 -21.06
N PHE A 155 20.25 -0.56 -21.95
CA PHE A 155 20.42 -0.69 -23.39
C PHE A 155 21.47 0.29 -23.92
N THR A 156 21.44 1.55 -23.48
CA THR A 156 22.47 2.53 -23.86
C THR A 156 23.86 2.10 -23.41
N TYR A 157 23.99 1.51 -22.21
CA TYR A 157 25.26 1.00 -21.71
C TYR A 157 25.83 -0.15 -22.55
N HIS A 158 24.99 -1.11 -22.96
CA HIS A 158 25.45 -2.29 -23.70
C HIS A 158 25.52 -2.12 -25.21
N MET A 159 24.59 -1.38 -25.82
CA MET A 159 24.42 -1.29 -27.27
C MET A 159 24.92 0.03 -27.85
N GLY A 160 25.18 1.05 -27.02
CA GLY A 160 25.72 2.35 -27.45
C GLY A 160 24.79 3.19 -28.32
N TYR A 161 23.50 2.82 -28.42
CA TYR A 161 22.48 3.56 -29.15
C TYR A 161 21.50 4.23 -28.17
N GLU A 162 21.24 5.51 -28.40
CA GLU A 162 20.21 6.26 -27.69
C GLU A 162 18.87 6.05 -28.40
N LEU A 163 17.99 5.23 -27.80
CA LEU A 163 16.61 5.14 -28.23
C LEU A 163 15.77 6.12 -27.42
N ASN A 164 14.65 6.58 -27.99
CA ASN A 164 13.76 7.46 -27.25
C ASN A 164 13.04 6.68 -26.13
N LEU A 165 12.94 7.24 -24.92
CA LEU A 165 12.20 6.62 -23.81
C LEU A 165 10.77 6.18 -24.19
N ARG A 166 10.12 6.93 -25.10
CA ARG A 166 8.78 6.62 -25.61
C ARG A 166 8.72 5.28 -26.37
N SER A 167 9.77 4.90 -27.09
CA SER A 167 9.81 3.59 -27.77
C SER A 167 9.98 2.45 -26.78
N PHE A 168 10.72 2.65 -25.68
CA PHE A 168 10.79 1.66 -24.60
C PHE A 168 9.45 1.45 -23.92
N ILE A 169 8.72 2.53 -23.64
CA ILE A 169 7.36 2.45 -23.06
C ILE A 169 6.41 1.69 -24.01
N ALA A 170 6.45 1.99 -25.32
CA ALA A 170 5.62 1.31 -26.30
C ALA A 170 5.95 -0.19 -26.42
N MET A 171 7.23 -0.55 -26.38
CA MET A 171 7.67 -1.94 -26.37
C MET A 171 7.25 -2.66 -25.09
N LEU A 172 7.28 -1.98 -23.92
CA LEU A 172 6.86 -2.53 -22.63
C LEU A 172 5.34 -2.76 -22.55
N LEU A 173 4.55 -2.00 -23.30
CA LEU A 173 3.09 -2.16 -23.35
C LEU A 173 2.69 -3.57 -23.81
N ILE A 174 3.42 -4.15 -24.75
CA ILE A 174 3.15 -5.48 -25.33
C ILE A 174 3.18 -6.59 -24.24
N PRO A 175 4.26 -6.75 -23.44
CA PRO A 175 4.27 -7.71 -22.36
C PRO A 175 3.27 -7.36 -21.24
N LEU A 176 2.98 -6.08 -20.96
CA LEU A 176 1.94 -5.71 -20.00
C LEU A 176 0.55 -6.22 -20.41
N ILE A 177 0.20 -6.11 -21.69
CA ILE A 177 -1.07 -6.64 -22.23
C ILE A 177 -1.11 -8.16 -22.10
N LEU A 178 0.00 -8.83 -22.43
CA LEU A 178 0.09 -10.29 -22.32
C LEU A 178 -0.07 -10.75 -20.86
N LEU A 179 0.53 -10.02 -19.92
CA LEU A 179 0.44 -10.30 -18.49
C LEU A 179 -0.98 -10.03 -17.94
N SER A 180 -1.68 -9.04 -18.49
CA SER A 180 -3.10 -8.76 -18.19
C SER A 180 -4.04 -9.87 -18.65
N TYR A 181 -3.62 -10.67 -19.64
CA TYR A 181 -4.40 -11.79 -20.16
C TYR A 181 -4.22 -13.08 -19.34
N VAL A 182 -3.32 -13.11 -18.34
CA VAL A 182 -3.11 -14.28 -17.48
C VAL A 182 -4.23 -14.35 -16.44
N PRO A 183 -5.19 -15.30 -16.55
CA PRO A 183 -6.35 -15.34 -15.66
C PRO A 183 -6.00 -15.92 -14.28
N ASN A 184 -4.85 -16.59 -14.15
CA ASN A 184 -4.49 -17.35 -12.97
C ASN A 184 -3.35 -16.65 -12.19
N LEU A 185 -3.72 -15.83 -11.21
CA LEU A 185 -2.80 -15.16 -10.28
C LEU A 185 -1.90 -16.14 -9.50
N LYS A 186 -2.28 -17.42 -9.41
CA LYS A 186 -1.48 -18.48 -8.77
C LYS A 186 -0.10 -18.66 -9.43
N TYR A 187 0.01 -18.53 -10.75
CA TYR A 187 1.30 -18.63 -11.45
C TYR A 187 2.20 -17.42 -11.22
N LEU A 188 1.62 -16.28 -10.84
CA LEU A 188 2.36 -15.04 -10.57
C LEU A 188 3.00 -15.05 -9.19
N ALA A 189 2.45 -15.80 -8.23
CA ALA A 189 2.94 -15.87 -6.85
C ALA A 189 4.42 -16.31 -6.74
N PRO A 190 4.88 -17.42 -7.36
CA PRO A 190 6.29 -17.82 -7.31
C PRO A 190 7.20 -16.87 -8.10
N VAL A 191 6.76 -16.37 -9.26
CA VAL A 191 7.51 -15.40 -10.06
C VAL A 191 7.74 -14.10 -9.28
N SER A 192 6.71 -13.60 -8.59
CA SER A 192 6.81 -12.45 -7.69
C SER A 192 7.79 -12.68 -6.55
N MET A 193 7.89 -13.90 -6.03
CA MET A 193 8.84 -14.22 -4.97
C MET A 193 10.29 -14.11 -5.47
N VAL A 194 10.57 -14.66 -6.65
CA VAL A 194 11.88 -14.52 -7.29
C VAL A 194 12.20 -13.06 -7.61
N ALA A 195 11.23 -12.31 -8.15
CA ALA A 195 11.39 -10.89 -8.45
C ALA A 195 11.75 -10.06 -7.21
N ASN A 196 11.11 -10.35 -6.07
CA ASN A 196 11.40 -9.65 -4.82
C ASN A 196 12.78 -10.00 -4.23
N LEU A 197 13.22 -11.25 -4.40
CA LEU A 197 14.60 -11.64 -4.04
C LEU A 197 15.60 -10.90 -4.91
N LEU A 198 15.39 -10.85 -6.23
CA LEU A 198 16.25 -10.09 -7.15
C LEU A 198 16.26 -8.60 -6.79
N MET A 199 15.11 -8.02 -6.47
CA MET A 199 15.03 -6.63 -6.04
C MET A 199 15.78 -6.38 -4.73
N ALA A 200 15.67 -7.29 -3.75
CA ALA A 200 16.44 -7.21 -2.50
C ALA A 200 17.95 -7.31 -2.75
N THR A 201 18.39 -8.19 -3.66
CA THR A 201 19.81 -8.28 -4.03
C THR A 201 20.31 -7.01 -4.75
N GLY A 202 19.53 -6.46 -5.68
CA GLY A 202 19.87 -5.21 -6.37
C GLY A 202 19.99 -4.04 -5.40
N LEU A 203 19.03 -3.92 -4.47
CA LEU A 203 19.07 -2.92 -3.41
C LEU A 203 20.30 -3.11 -2.49
N GLY A 204 20.65 -4.36 -2.16
CA GLY A 204 21.84 -4.67 -1.37
C GLY A 204 23.14 -4.23 -2.07
N ILE A 205 23.25 -4.46 -3.38
CA ILE A 205 24.39 -4.00 -4.19
C ILE A 205 24.42 -2.46 -4.23
N THR A 206 23.27 -1.81 -4.46
CA THR A 206 23.17 -0.35 -4.44
C THR A 206 23.63 0.22 -3.10
N PHE A 207 23.20 -0.36 -1.97
CA PHE A 207 23.67 0.06 -0.65
C PHE A 207 25.17 -0.17 -0.45
N TYR A 208 25.69 -1.32 -0.90
CA TYR A 208 27.12 -1.60 -0.82
C TYR A 208 27.95 -0.52 -1.53
N TYR A 209 27.64 -0.21 -2.79
CA TYR A 209 28.35 0.84 -3.53
C TYR A 209 28.14 2.24 -2.94
N THR A 210 26.93 2.52 -2.43
CA THR A 210 26.63 3.83 -1.81
C THR A 210 27.38 4.04 -0.50
N LEU A 211 27.64 2.97 0.27
CA LEU A 211 28.31 3.03 1.57
C LEU A 211 29.84 2.85 1.50
N CYS A 212 30.36 2.22 0.44
CA CYS A 212 31.81 2.03 0.28
C CYS A 212 32.54 3.26 -0.27
N ASP A 213 31.94 4.03 -1.18
CA ASP A 213 32.53 5.23 -1.78
C ASP A 213 31.67 6.46 -1.47
N VAL A 214 31.64 6.91 -0.20
CA VAL A 214 30.83 8.06 0.21
C VAL A 214 31.60 9.37 -0.07
N PRO A 215 31.26 10.15 -1.14
CA PRO A 215 31.80 11.49 -1.29
C PRO A 215 31.32 12.39 -0.13
N ASN A 216 32.01 13.51 0.11
CA ASN A 216 31.65 14.43 1.18
C ASN A 216 30.18 14.89 1.03
N ILE A 217 29.41 14.79 2.12
CA ILE A 217 27.99 15.20 2.20
C ILE A 217 27.77 16.65 1.73
N SER A 218 28.80 17.50 1.84
CA SER A 218 28.81 18.90 1.42
C SER A 218 28.71 19.13 -0.10
N GLU A 219 28.96 18.12 -0.93
CA GLU A 219 28.85 18.22 -2.39
C GLU A 219 27.41 18.06 -2.89
N ARG A 220 26.50 17.58 -2.03
CA ARG A 220 25.09 17.40 -2.37
C ARG A 220 24.24 18.52 -1.77
N PRO A 221 23.20 19.00 -2.49
CA PRO A 221 22.34 20.04 -1.96
C PRO A 221 21.65 19.55 -0.68
N ALA A 222 22.01 20.19 0.45
CA ALA A 222 21.41 19.90 1.75
C ALA A 222 19.91 20.24 1.77
N MET A 223 19.51 21.24 0.97
CA MET A 223 18.14 21.67 0.73
C MET A 223 17.90 21.76 -0.78
N GLY A 224 16.86 21.07 -1.27
CA GLY A 224 16.41 21.16 -2.65
C GLY A 224 15.52 22.37 -2.93
N SER A 225 15.19 22.59 -4.20
CA SER A 225 14.27 23.65 -4.63
C SER A 225 12.82 23.32 -4.24
N PHE A 226 12.03 24.34 -3.88
CA PHE A 226 10.58 24.18 -3.64
C PHE A 226 9.83 23.70 -4.89
N GLU A 227 10.36 23.95 -6.09
CA GLU A 227 9.73 23.56 -7.36
C GLU A 227 9.70 22.04 -7.57
N THR A 228 10.72 21.33 -7.08
CA THR A 228 10.84 19.87 -7.21
C THR A 228 10.25 19.12 -6.02
N PHE A 229 9.75 19.86 -5.01
CA PHE A 229 9.14 19.29 -3.82
C PHE A 229 7.84 18.50 -4.09
N PRO A 230 6.92 18.93 -4.98
CA PRO A 230 5.76 18.11 -5.35
C PRO A 230 6.16 16.76 -5.96
N THR A 231 7.20 16.73 -6.81
CA THR A 231 7.72 15.48 -7.38
C THR A 231 8.26 14.56 -6.30
N PHE A 232 9.04 15.09 -5.36
CA PHE A 232 9.51 14.33 -4.20
C PHE A 232 8.35 13.76 -3.38
N PHE A 233 7.33 14.58 -3.08
CA PHE A 233 6.17 14.17 -2.30
C PHE A 233 5.44 13.02 -2.98
N CYS A 234 5.17 13.13 -4.28
CA CYS A 234 4.51 12.08 -5.06
C CYS A 234 5.30 10.76 -5.07
N LEU A 235 6.62 10.81 -5.33
CA LEU A 235 7.47 9.62 -5.33
C LEU A 235 7.56 8.98 -3.94
N THR A 236 7.59 9.79 -2.88
CA THR A 236 7.64 9.31 -1.49
C THR A 236 6.33 8.65 -1.09
N VAL A 237 5.18 9.26 -1.40
CA VAL A 237 3.86 8.68 -1.14
C VAL A 237 3.70 7.37 -1.92
N PHE A 238 4.10 7.35 -3.20
CA PHE A 238 4.10 6.14 -4.02
C PHE A 238 4.95 5.02 -3.42
N ALA A 239 6.14 5.33 -2.90
CA ALA A 239 6.99 4.36 -2.21
C ALA A 239 6.37 3.84 -0.89
N MET A 240 5.53 4.64 -0.23
CA MET A 240 4.87 4.29 1.04
C MET A 240 3.48 3.68 0.89
N GLU A 241 2.86 3.77 -0.29
CA GLU A 241 1.49 3.36 -0.58
C GLU A 241 1.22 1.88 -0.25
N ALA A 242 2.28 1.07 -0.24
CA ALA A 242 2.19 -0.35 0.06
C ALA A 242 1.76 -0.67 1.51
N ILE A 243 1.88 0.29 2.43
CA ILE A 243 1.33 0.19 3.81
C ILE A 243 -0.22 0.19 3.79
N GLY A 244 -0.84 0.78 2.76
CA GLY A 244 -2.30 0.79 2.57
C GLY A 244 -2.89 -0.54 2.10
N VAL A 245 -2.07 -1.53 1.75
CA VAL A 245 -2.54 -2.86 1.30
C VAL A 245 -2.79 -3.81 2.49
N VAL A 246 -2.83 -3.27 3.73
CA VAL A 246 -3.40 -3.97 4.89
C VAL A 246 -4.88 -4.20 4.61
N ASN A 247 -5.12 -5.30 3.92
CA ASN A 247 -6.42 -5.65 3.39
C ASN A 247 -7.30 -6.05 4.56
N LEU A 248 -8.42 -5.36 4.68
CA LEU A 248 -9.62 -5.69 5.46
C LEU A 248 -10.27 -7.03 5.04
N ARG A 249 -9.58 -7.83 4.23
CA ARG A 249 -9.96 -9.12 3.65
C ARG A 249 -8.94 -10.25 3.89
N TYR A 250 -7.85 -10.01 4.63
CA TYR A 250 -6.97 -11.09 5.13
C TYR A 250 -7.15 -11.30 6.63
#